data_AF-S4IB17-F1
#
_entry.id   AF-S4IB17-F1
#
_cell.length_a   1.000
_cell.length_b   1.000
_cell.length_c   1.000
_cell.angle_alpha   90.00
_cell.angle_beta   90.00
_cell.angle_gamma   90.00
#
_symmetry.space_group_name_H-M   'P 1'
#
loop_
_entity.id
_entity.type
_entity.pdbx_description
1 polymer ?
#
loop_
_entity_poly.entity_id
_entity_poly.type
_entity_poly.pdbx_seq_one_letter_code
_entity_poly.pdbx_strand_id
1 'polypeptide(L)'
;MQDDENVKNPDNIIEIPEDAFTSKESREKAGFTSSLGAQKPPKSRNRAVVCLIAAASVLSLMCGYIMFDSKDLLQNRDFIQSRMAIKNNKSLQELSSPKPKKIAHYASLIKQLDKNKPVDKDAAEKVLQTFLENPALGPNAAAVIADANGKIIAAKNEDLALQPASTMKTLTALAASHTLDMASTLDTLVYASCDESGSAARIVLRGGGDMLLGAGQSDPNHVNGRAGLETLANKTAAALKKRGVKIVQFAVDDSLFGAKRYPELINENDEEGRFYAPTSSVAVDEGRNRDFAAWVSYGNDADD
;
A
#
# COMPACT_ATOMS: atom_id res chain seq x y z
N MET A 1 29.79 -38.96 -13.20
CA MET A 1 30.89 -39.64 -13.92
C MET A 1 31.66 -38.60 -14.73
N GLN A 2 32.66 -37.91 -14.20
CA GLN A 2 33.51 -38.22 -13.05
C GLN A 2 33.34 -37.26 -11.87
N ASP A 3 33.35 -37.89 -10.71
CA ASP A 3 33.48 -37.41 -9.33
C ASP A 3 35.00 -37.13 -9.08
N ASP A 4 35.37 -36.06 -8.34
CA ASP A 4 35.80 -36.08 -6.91
C ASP A 4 36.97 -37.05 -6.65
N GLU A 5 38.14 -36.68 -6.11
CA GLU A 5 38.47 -35.99 -4.86
C GLU A 5 39.98 -35.62 -4.92
N ASN A 6 40.42 -34.54 -4.25
CA ASN A 6 41.11 -34.68 -2.96
C ASN A 6 41.61 -33.32 -2.43
N VAL A 7 41.18 -33.03 -1.22
CA VAL A 7 41.48 -31.85 -0.40
C VAL A 7 42.72 -32.14 0.45
N LYS A 8 43.45 -31.07 0.81
CA LYS A 8 44.35 -30.87 1.99
C LYS A 8 45.86 -30.96 1.76
N ASN A 9 46.51 -29.80 1.87
CA ASN A 9 47.36 -29.55 3.03
C ASN A 9 47.05 -28.14 3.62
N PRO A 10 46.68 -28.02 4.92
CA PRO A 10 46.10 -26.82 5.51
C PRO A 10 47.02 -26.07 6.49
N ASP A 11 48.26 -25.75 6.12
CA ASP A 11 49.24 -25.15 7.04
C ASP A 11 49.76 -23.77 6.62
N ASN A 12 48.88 -22.87 6.18
CA ASN A 12 49.20 -21.43 6.10
C ASN A 12 48.17 -20.60 6.88
N ILE A 13 47.83 -21.07 8.08
CA ILE A 13 47.09 -20.27 9.06
C ILE A 13 48.08 -19.28 9.67
N ILE A 14 47.99 -18.02 9.24
CA ILE A 14 48.64 -16.92 9.93
C ILE A 14 47.78 -16.64 11.18
N GLU A 15 48.23 -17.10 12.35
CA GLU A 15 47.62 -16.73 13.62
C GLU A 15 47.78 -15.22 13.84
N ILE A 16 46.66 -14.50 13.88
CA ILE A 16 46.61 -13.09 14.25
C ILE A 16 46.45 -13.04 15.77
N PRO A 17 47.42 -12.51 16.54
CA PRO A 17 47.30 -12.44 17.99
C PRO A 17 46.14 -11.51 18.40
N GLU A 18 45.44 -11.84 19.50
CA GLU A 18 44.21 -11.15 19.94
C GLU A 18 44.40 -9.64 20.21
N ASP A 19 45.65 -9.19 20.41
CA ASP A 19 46.00 -7.80 20.66
C ASP A 19 46.24 -6.98 19.37
N ALA A 20 46.14 -7.60 18.18
CA ALA A 20 46.52 -7.00 16.90
C ALA A 20 45.77 -5.69 16.56
N PHE A 21 44.67 -5.37 17.23
CA PHE A 21 43.93 -4.12 17.02
C PHE A 21 44.13 -3.05 18.10
N THR A 22 44.95 -3.33 19.12
CA THR A 22 45.08 -2.47 20.31
C THR A 22 46.39 -1.67 20.35
N SER A 23 47.46 -2.17 19.72
CA SER A 23 48.76 -1.50 19.68
C SER A 23 49.28 -1.31 18.25
N LYS A 24 50.00 -0.19 18.02
CA LYS A 24 50.60 0.12 16.71
C LYS A 24 51.69 -0.87 16.32
N GLU A 25 52.42 -1.38 17.31
CA GLU A 25 53.56 -2.28 17.13
C GLU A 25 53.11 -3.72 16.77
N SER A 26 51.96 -4.16 17.30
CA SER A 26 51.34 -5.45 16.96
C SER A 26 50.80 -5.48 15.52
N ARG A 27 50.33 -4.33 14.99
CA ARG A 27 49.84 -4.19 13.59
C ARG A 27 50.94 -4.31 12.55
N GLU A 28 52.12 -3.78 12.83
CA GLU A 28 53.27 -3.83 11.91
C GLU A 28 53.85 -5.25 11.81
N LYS A 29 53.89 -6.01 12.91
CA LYS A 29 54.32 -7.43 12.91
C LYS A 29 53.36 -8.36 12.16
N ALA A 30 52.06 -8.05 12.12
CA ALA A 30 51.04 -8.79 11.39
C ALA A 30 50.98 -8.46 9.88
N GLY A 31 51.90 -7.63 9.36
CA GLY A 31 52.00 -7.32 7.92
C GLY A 31 51.08 -6.19 7.43
N PHE A 32 50.36 -5.50 8.31
CA PHE A 32 49.56 -4.32 7.95
C PHE A 32 50.43 -3.07 7.83
N THR A 33 51.14 -2.91 6.72
CA THR A 33 51.84 -1.65 6.43
C THR A 33 50.86 -0.61 5.87
N SER A 34 50.78 0.55 6.52
CA SER A 34 49.98 1.68 6.01
C SER A 34 50.69 2.29 4.80
N SER A 35 50.16 2.08 3.59
CA SER A 35 50.68 2.71 2.37
C SER A 35 50.32 4.20 2.22
N LEU A 36 49.72 4.82 3.23
CA LEU A 36 49.50 6.27 3.27
C LEU A 36 50.72 6.98 3.88
N GLY A 37 51.86 6.84 3.20
CA GLY A 37 52.93 7.81 3.31
C GLY A 37 52.42 9.16 2.84
N ALA A 38 52.62 10.19 3.67
CA ALA A 38 52.30 11.58 3.38
C ALA A 38 53.01 12.03 2.08
N GLN A 39 52.34 11.86 0.94
CA GLN A 39 52.76 12.48 -0.30
C GLN A 39 52.47 13.98 -0.18
N LYS A 40 53.54 14.79 -0.13
CA LYS A 40 53.46 16.23 -0.38
C LYS A 40 52.70 16.42 -1.69
N PRO A 41 51.57 17.16 -1.70
CA PRO A 41 50.76 17.22 -2.91
C PRO A 41 51.56 17.99 -3.97
N PRO A 42 51.52 17.58 -5.26
CA PRO A 42 52.36 18.16 -6.31
C PRO A 42 52.05 19.65 -6.49
N LYS A 43 53.06 20.53 -6.38
CA LYS A 43 52.93 21.99 -6.62
C LYS A 43 52.48 22.21 -8.07
N SER A 44 51.18 22.16 -8.32
CA SER A 44 50.60 22.51 -9.61
C SER A 44 50.37 24.02 -9.61
N ARG A 45 50.89 24.68 -10.65
CA ARG A 45 50.82 26.14 -10.86
C ARG A 45 49.37 26.65 -11.02
N ASN A 46 48.39 25.73 -11.04
CA ASN A 46 47.00 25.99 -11.38
C ASN A 46 46.03 25.60 -10.26
N ARG A 47 46.48 25.28 -9.03
CA ARG A 47 45.57 24.89 -7.93
C ARG A 47 44.51 25.96 -7.62
N ALA A 48 44.89 27.23 -7.64
CA ALA A 48 43.95 28.33 -7.47
C ALA A 48 42.89 28.33 -8.60
N VAL A 49 43.29 28.01 -9.84
CA VAL A 49 42.37 27.89 -10.98
C VAL A 49 41.46 26.68 -10.82
N VAL A 50 41.97 25.53 -10.39
CA VAL A 50 41.15 24.33 -10.16
C VAL A 50 40.17 24.55 -9.00
N CYS A 51 40.60 25.17 -7.90
CA CYS A 51 39.71 25.54 -6.80
C CYS A 51 38.67 26.58 -7.22
N LEU A 52 39.03 27.56 -8.05
CA LEU A 52 38.09 28.54 -8.59
C LEU A 52 37.06 27.88 -9.52
N ILE A 53 37.49 26.97 -10.39
CA ILE A 53 36.59 26.21 -11.27
C ILE A 53 35.65 25.33 -10.43
N ALA A 54 36.16 24.63 -9.42
CA ALA A 54 35.36 23.79 -8.54
C ALA A 54 34.37 24.62 -7.69
N ALA A 55 34.80 25.76 -7.15
CA ALA A 55 33.92 26.65 -6.41
C ALA A 55 32.84 27.25 -7.33
N ALA A 56 33.20 27.66 -8.55
CA ALA A 56 32.26 28.18 -9.54
C ALA A 56 31.26 27.12 -10.00
N SER A 57 31.68 25.85 -10.18
CA SER A 57 30.76 24.77 -10.54
C SER A 57 29.82 24.40 -9.39
N VAL A 58 30.29 24.40 -8.14
CA VAL A 58 29.42 24.19 -6.97
C VAL A 58 28.42 25.34 -6.81
N LEU A 59 28.85 26.59 -6.95
CA LEU A 59 27.96 27.76 -6.93
C LEU A 59 26.96 27.73 -8.08
N SER A 60 27.37 27.33 -9.28
CA SER A 60 26.48 27.19 -10.43
C SER A 60 25.43 26.09 -10.20
N LEU A 61 25.82 24.97 -9.59
CA LEU A 61 24.89 23.89 -9.25
C LEU A 61 23.91 24.31 -8.14
N MET A 62 24.38 25.02 -7.12
CA MET A 62 23.54 25.56 -6.05
C MET A 62 22.56 26.62 -6.56
N CYS A 63 23.02 27.57 -7.38
CA CYS A 63 22.13 28.57 -8.00
C CYS A 63 21.14 27.92 -8.95
N GLY A 64 21.55 26.90 -9.72
CA GLY A 64 20.65 26.11 -10.54
C GLY A 64 19.57 25.44 -9.69
N TYR A 65 19.98 24.77 -8.61
CA TYR A 65 19.06 24.11 -7.68
C TYR A 65 18.04 25.08 -7.06
N ILE A 66 18.50 26.22 -6.54
CA ILE A 66 17.62 27.26 -5.95
C ILE A 66 16.69 27.88 -7.01
N MET A 67 17.16 28.07 -8.24
CA MET A 67 16.32 28.59 -9.34
C MET A 67 15.27 27.58 -9.79
N PHE A 68 15.59 26.29 -9.79
CA PHE A 68 14.62 25.24 -10.09
C PHE A 68 13.64 25.01 -8.93
N ASP A 69 14.06 25.16 -7.68
CA ASP A 69 13.20 25.05 -6.49
C ASP A 69 12.26 26.25 -6.35
N SER A 70 12.75 27.48 -6.53
CA SER A 70 11.92 28.71 -6.53
C SER A 70 10.93 28.81 -7.69
N LYS A 71 11.11 28.01 -8.74
CA LYS A 71 10.17 27.86 -9.86
C LYS A 71 9.30 26.59 -9.74
N ASP A 72 9.34 25.89 -8.60
CA ASP A 72 8.61 24.64 -8.35
C ASP A 72 8.89 23.50 -9.36
N LEU A 73 10.00 23.58 -10.09
CA LEU A 73 10.34 22.63 -11.16
C LEU A 73 10.95 21.32 -10.63
N LEU A 74 11.41 21.29 -9.37
CA LEU A 74 11.97 20.09 -8.72
C LEU A 74 11.00 19.43 -7.73
N GLN A 75 10.03 20.16 -7.19
CA GLN A 75 8.96 19.59 -6.34
C GLN A 75 7.72 19.15 -7.14
N ASN A 76 7.62 19.54 -8.42
CA ASN A 76 6.64 18.94 -9.32
C ASN A 76 6.99 17.48 -9.60
N ARG A 77 6.34 16.62 -8.81
CA ARG A 77 6.15 15.17 -9.01
C ARG A 77 5.67 14.80 -10.42
N ASP A 78 5.30 15.80 -11.22
CA ASP A 78 4.90 15.68 -12.62
C ASP A 78 6.08 15.48 -13.59
N PHE A 79 7.32 15.87 -13.28
CA PHE A 79 8.41 15.73 -14.28
C PHE A 79 8.81 14.27 -14.53
N ILE A 80 8.60 13.37 -13.56
CA ILE A 80 8.81 11.92 -13.74
C ILE A 80 7.53 11.22 -14.24
N GLN A 81 6.35 11.81 -14.03
CA GLN A 81 5.07 11.25 -14.54
C GLN A 81 4.71 11.71 -15.97
N SER A 82 5.25 12.83 -16.46
CA SER A 82 4.83 13.47 -17.71
C SER A 82 5.42 12.89 -19.01
N ARG A 83 6.24 11.83 -18.95
CA ARG A 83 6.71 11.13 -20.17
C ARG A 83 5.88 9.89 -20.55
N MET A 84 4.84 9.58 -19.80
CA MET A 84 3.80 8.60 -20.20
C MET A 84 2.44 9.25 -20.45
N ALA A 85 2.42 10.53 -20.84
CA ALA A 85 1.24 11.17 -21.37
C ALA A 85 1.48 11.65 -22.81
N ILE A 86 0.87 10.91 -23.75
CA ILE A 86 0.14 11.49 -24.88
C ILE A 86 1.02 12.27 -25.87
N LYS A 87 1.72 11.54 -26.72
CA LYS A 87 2.04 12.01 -28.07
C LYS A 87 1.11 11.31 -29.06
N ASN A 88 -0.15 11.73 -29.06
CA ASN A 88 -1.09 11.80 -30.20
C ASN A 88 -2.54 11.77 -29.73
N ASN A 89 -3.22 12.91 -29.90
CA ASN A 89 -4.66 13.13 -30.00
C ASN A 89 -5.61 11.97 -29.66
N LYS A 90 -6.29 12.10 -28.52
CA LYS A 90 -7.76 12.13 -28.43
C LYS A 90 -8.17 12.49 -27.01
N SER A 91 -8.85 13.64 -26.86
CA SER A 91 -9.80 13.96 -25.78
C SER A 91 -9.43 13.43 -24.39
N LEU A 92 -8.86 14.28 -23.54
CA LEU A 92 -9.14 14.13 -22.10
C LEU A 92 -10.64 14.32 -21.94
N GLN A 93 -11.35 13.20 -21.87
CA GLN A 93 -12.77 13.22 -21.54
C GLN A 93 -12.80 13.72 -20.10
N GLU A 94 -13.29 14.95 -19.90
CA GLU A 94 -13.79 15.37 -18.59
C GLU A 94 -14.65 14.21 -18.10
N LEU A 95 -14.23 13.55 -17.02
CA LEU A 95 -15.06 12.58 -16.33
C LEU A 95 -16.23 13.37 -15.76
N SER A 96 -17.25 13.59 -16.59
CA SER A 96 -18.58 13.92 -16.12
C SER A 96 -18.93 12.78 -15.19
N SER A 97 -18.98 13.06 -13.88
CA SER A 97 -19.49 12.10 -12.91
C SER A 97 -20.80 11.55 -13.46
N PRO A 98 -20.92 10.22 -13.68
CA PRO A 98 -22.18 9.68 -14.12
C PRO A 98 -23.25 10.13 -13.12
N LYS A 99 -24.41 10.57 -13.62
CA LYS A 99 -25.56 10.82 -12.74
C LYS A 99 -25.73 9.58 -11.87
N PRO A 100 -25.86 9.72 -10.53
CA PRO A 100 -25.96 8.58 -9.64
C PRO A 100 -27.04 7.63 -10.17
N LYS A 101 -26.65 6.40 -10.50
CA LYS A 101 -27.62 5.35 -10.82
C LYS A 101 -28.46 5.16 -9.57
N LYS A 102 -29.79 5.06 -9.74
CA LYS A 102 -30.73 4.90 -8.62
C LYS A 102 -30.23 3.80 -7.67
N ILE A 103 -29.84 4.19 -6.46
CA ILE A 103 -29.63 3.27 -5.34
C ILE A 103 -31.03 2.77 -4.96
N ALA A 104 -31.43 1.63 -5.54
CA ALA A 104 -32.84 1.22 -5.51
C ALA A 104 -33.29 0.59 -4.17
N HIS A 105 -32.39 0.26 -3.24
CA HIS A 105 -32.77 -0.50 -2.04
C HIS A 105 -32.66 0.22 -0.69
N TYR A 106 -31.67 1.09 -0.46
CA TYR A 106 -31.50 1.70 0.88
C TYR A 106 -32.52 2.81 1.19
N ALA A 107 -33.02 3.51 0.17
CA ALA A 107 -34.03 4.54 0.36
C ALA A 107 -35.37 3.99 0.90
N SER A 108 -35.62 2.67 0.81
CA SER A 108 -36.84 2.06 1.36
C SER A 108 -36.79 1.86 2.88
N LEU A 109 -35.62 1.57 3.44
CA LEU A 109 -35.45 1.35 4.90
C LEU A 109 -35.69 2.63 5.70
N ILE A 110 -35.15 3.76 5.22
CA ILE A 110 -35.39 5.07 5.88
C ILE A 110 -36.85 5.51 5.73
N LYS A 111 -37.53 5.14 4.63
CA LYS A 111 -38.96 5.44 4.43
C LYS A 111 -39.89 4.69 5.39
N GLN A 112 -39.43 3.57 5.96
CA GLN A 112 -40.19 2.80 6.95
C GLN A 112 -39.96 3.29 8.38
N LEU A 113 -39.02 4.21 8.61
CA LEU A 113 -38.75 4.75 9.93
C LEU A 113 -39.81 5.79 10.30
N ASP A 114 -40.69 5.44 11.25
CA ASP A 114 -41.60 6.40 11.87
C ASP A 114 -40.81 7.32 12.82
N LYS A 115 -40.40 8.48 12.30
CA LYS A 115 -39.65 9.49 13.05
C LYS A 115 -40.46 10.16 14.17
N ASN A 116 -41.78 9.95 14.19
CA ASN A 116 -42.67 10.54 15.17
C ASN A 116 -43.06 9.55 16.27
N LYS A 117 -42.66 8.28 16.16
CA LYS A 117 -42.91 7.29 17.20
C LYS A 117 -42.12 7.67 18.45
N PRO A 118 -42.79 8.00 19.57
CA PRO A 118 -42.10 8.38 20.79
C PRO A 118 -41.37 7.17 21.39
N VAL A 119 -40.18 7.41 21.92
CA VAL A 119 -39.48 6.47 22.80
C VAL A 119 -39.91 6.76 24.23
N ASP A 120 -40.45 5.76 24.92
CA ASP A 120 -40.81 5.86 26.34
C ASP A 120 -39.54 6.03 27.18
N LYS A 121 -39.43 7.19 27.84
CA LYS A 121 -38.25 7.56 28.61
C LYS A 121 -38.06 6.66 29.84
N ASP A 122 -39.12 6.41 30.59
CA ASP A 122 -39.03 5.63 31.83
C ASP A 122 -38.69 4.17 31.52
N ALA A 123 -39.26 3.64 30.43
CA ALA A 123 -38.90 2.32 29.93
C ALA A 123 -37.43 2.26 29.47
N ALA A 124 -36.95 3.28 28.76
CA ALA A 124 -35.56 3.36 28.30
C ALA A 124 -34.57 3.43 29.47
N GLU A 125 -34.84 4.26 30.47
CA GLU A 125 -34.02 4.36 31.69
C GLU A 125 -33.99 3.04 32.46
N LYS A 126 -35.14 2.35 32.58
CA LYS A 126 -35.21 1.04 33.24
C LYS A 126 -34.40 -0.04 32.52
N VAL A 127 -34.48 -0.11 31.19
CA VAL A 127 -33.68 -1.06 30.38
C VAL A 127 -32.20 -0.73 30.49
N LEU A 128 -31.84 0.54 30.41
CA LEU A 128 -30.47 1.01 30.55
C LEU A 128 -29.88 0.63 31.91
N GLN A 129 -30.62 0.87 33.00
CA GLN A 129 -30.23 0.48 34.35
C GLN A 129 -30.03 -1.03 34.45
N THR A 130 -30.99 -1.82 33.97
CA THR A 130 -30.91 -3.29 33.99
C THR A 130 -29.68 -3.80 33.24
N PHE A 131 -29.36 -3.21 32.08
CA PHE A 131 -28.18 -3.55 31.31
C PHE A 131 -26.91 -3.29 32.12
N LEU A 132 -26.76 -2.09 32.69
CA LEU A 132 -25.55 -1.66 33.40
C LEU A 132 -25.34 -2.34 34.76
N GLU A 133 -26.40 -2.82 35.40
CA GLU A 133 -26.31 -3.62 36.63
C GLU A 133 -25.84 -5.06 36.37
N ASN A 134 -25.72 -5.48 35.10
CA ASN A 134 -25.21 -6.80 34.77
C ASN A 134 -23.74 -6.93 35.18
N PRO A 135 -23.40 -7.82 36.14
CA PRO A 135 -22.04 -7.96 36.64
C PRO A 135 -21.02 -8.41 35.58
N ALA A 136 -21.47 -8.95 34.45
CA ALA A 136 -20.60 -9.37 33.35
C ALA A 136 -20.00 -8.21 32.54
N LEU A 137 -20.54 -6.98 32.63
CA LEU A 137 -20.06 -5.83 31.86
C LEU A 137 -18.76 -5.23 32.38
N GLY A 138 -18.43 -5.46 33.65
CA GLY A 138 -17.32 -4.78 34.31
C GLY A 138 -17.55 -3.26 34.46
N PRO A 139 -16.53 -2.50 34.90
CA PRO A 139 -16.69 -1.09 35.25
C PRO A 139 -16.75 -0.12 34.04
N ASN A 140 -16.34 -0.57 32.85
CA ASN A 140 -16.15 0.27 31.67
C ASN A 140 -17.27 0.07 30.64
N ALA A 141 -18.50 0.31 31.07
CA ALA A 141 -19.67 0.23 30.22
C ALA A 141 -20.30 1.60 29.99
N ALA A 142 -20.73 1.84 28.76
CA ALA A 142 -21.49 3.01 28.35
C ALA A 142 -22.66 2.56 27.47
N ALA A 143 -23.78 3.25 27.56
CA ALA A 143 -24.94 2.97 26.72
C ALA A 143 -25.78 4.23 26.52
N VAL A 144 -26.31 4.37 25.31
CA VAL A 144 -27.13 5.51 24.88
C VAL A 144 -28.33 4.96 24.12
N ILE A 145 -29.52 5.44 24.48
CA ILE A 145 -30.77 5.20 23.76
C ILE A 145 -31.23 6.54 23.20
N ALA A 146 -31.34 6.61 21.88
CA ALA A 146 -31.80 7.79 21.16
C ALA A 146 -33.04 7.47 20.32
N ASP A 147 -33.82 8.50 20.00
CA ASP A 147 -34.94 8.37 19.07
C ASP A 147 -34.48 8.38 17.60
N ALA A 148 -35.44 8.21 16.68
CA ALA A 148 -35.21 8.19 15.23
C ALA A 148 -34.67 9.52 14.65
N ASN A 149 -34.71 10.61 15.42
CA ASN A 149 -34.15 11.91 15.07
C ASN A 149 -32.74 12.11 15.68
N GLY A 150 -32.23 11.13 16.42
CA GLY A 150 -30.95 11.18 17.11
C GLY A 150 -31.00 11.93 18.44
N LYS A 151 -32.19 12.26 18.97
CA LYS A 151 -32.30 12.86 20.30
C LYS A 151 -32.07 11.79 21.35
N ILE A 152 -31.12 12.02 22.24
CA ILE A 152 -30.85 11.14 23.38
C ILE A 152 -32.05 11.16 24.34
N ILE A 153 -32.52 9.98 24.71
CA ILE A 153 -33.67 9.76 25.60
C ILE A 153 -33.20 9.26 26.96
N ALA A 154 -32.23 8.35 26.98
CA ALA A 154 -31.55 7.86 28.18
C ALA A 154 -30.09 7.56 27.84
N ALA A 155 -29.16 7.87 28.75
CA ALA A 155 -27.74 7.64 28.55
C ALA A 155 -27.02 7.39 29.88
N LYS A 156 -25.91 6.67 29.81
CA LYS A 156 -24.94 6.51 30.89
C LYS A 156 -23.54 6.48 30.30
N ASN A 157 -22.64 7.27 30.90
CA ASN A 157 -21.22 7.31 30.55
C ASN A 157 -21.01 7.58 29.05
N GLU A 158 -21.87 8.38 28.44
CA GLU A 158 -21.88 8.68 27.00
C GLU A 158 -20.57 9.30 26.49
N ASP A 159 -19.83 10.00 27.36
CA ASP A 159 -18.54 10.62 27.06
C ASP A 159 -17.34 9.71 27.39
N LEU A 160 -17.57 8.49 27.88
CA LEU A 160 -16.51 7.53 28.17
C LEU A 160 -15.94 6.99 26.86
N ALA A 161 -14.67 7.30 26.60
CA ALA A 161 -13.95 6.74 25.46
C ALA A 161 -13.74 5.23 25.64
N LEU A 162 -14.30 4.44 24.72
CA LEU A 162 -14.17 2.98 24.67
C LEU A 162 -13.54 2.54 23.35
N GLN A 163 -12.89 1.38 23.34
CA GLN A 163 -12.40 0.76 22.12
C GLN A 163 -13.63 0.33 21.27
N PRO A 164 -13.80 0.86 20.05
CA PRO A 164 -15.02 0.61 19.28
C PRO A 164 -15.07 -0.79 18.65
N ALA A 165 -13.93 -1.48 18.54
CA ALA A 165 -13.79 -2.69 17.73
C ALA A 165 -14.47 -2.51 16.34
N SER A 166 -15.23 -3.49 15.88
CA SER A 166 -15.92 -3.42 14.59
C SER A 166 -17.03 -2.36 14.50
N THR A 167 -17.46 -1.72 15.60
CA THR A 167 -18.40 -0.58 15.50
C THR A 167 -17.77 0.61 14.76
N MET A 168 -16.43 0.69 14.70
CA MET A 168 -15.68 1.64 13.85
C MET A 168 -16.09 1.57 12.38
N LYS A 169 -16.53 0.41 11.87
CA LYS A 169 -16.99 0.24 10.49
C LYS A 169 -18.17 1.15 10.14
N THR A 170 -19.01 1.51 11.12
CA THR A 170 -20.13 2.45 10.92
C THR A 170 -19.63 3.85 10.57
N LEU A 171 -18.61 4.34 11.27
CA LEU A 171 -17.98 5.62 10.99
C LEU A 171 -17.23 5.59 9.65
N THR A 172 -16.53 4.51 9.34
CA THR A 172 -15.89 4.32 8.03
C THR A 172 -16.91 4.31 6.90
N ALA A 173 -18.04 3.61 7.05
CA ALA A 173 -19.10 3.58 6.06
C ALA A 173 -19.72 4.97 5.85
N LEU A 174 -19.92 5.73 6.94
CA LEU A 174 -20.39 7.11 6.86
C LEU A 174 -19.41 7.97 6.06
N ALA A 175 -18.14 7.99 6.45
CA ALA A 175 -17.08 8.75 5.76
C ALA A 175 -16.98 8.37 4.27
N ALA A 176 -17.00 7.08 3.95
CA ALA A 176 -16.98 6.59 2.58
C ALA A 176 -18.21 7.07 1.78
N SER A 177 -19.42 6.96 2.34
CA SER A 177 -20.65 7.38 1.68
C SER A 177 -20.75 8.89 1.43
N HIS A 178 -20.06 9.70 2.25
CA HIS A 178 -19.96 11.14 2.10
C HIS A 178 -18.87 11.58 1.12
N THR A 179 -17.86 10.73 0.88
CA THR A 179 -16.68 11.08 0.10
C THR A 179 -16.68 10.45 -1.29
N LEU A 180 -17.19 9.23 -1.42
CA LEU A 180 -17.13 8.42 -2.62
C LEU A 180 -18.48 8.43 -3.35
N ASP A 181 -18.43 8.33 -4.68
CA ASP A 181 -19.61 7.98 -5.46
C ASP A 181 -19.90 6.49 -5.27
N MET A 182 -20.84 6.18 -4.36
CA MET A 182 -21.22 4.81 -4.03
C MET A 182 -21.87 4.04 -5.20
N ALA A 183 -22.17 4.70 -6.33
CA ALA A 183 -22.62 4.05 -7.56
C ALA A 183 -21.48 3.77 -8.56
N SER A 184 -20.27 4.28 -8.29
CA SER A 184 -19.09 4.06 -9.12
C SER A 184 -18.43 2.70 -8.84
N THR A 185 -17.52 2.30 -9.72
CA THR A 185 -16.68 1.11 -9.57
C THR A 185 -15.21 1.51 -9.58
N LEU A 186 -14.37 0.69 -8.96
CA LEU A 186 -12.92 0.87 -8.99
C LEU A 186 -12.36 0.22 -10.26
N ASP A 187 -11.46 0.93 -10.94
CA ASP A 187 -10.86 0.43 -12.17
C ASP A 187 -9.70 -0.54 -11.88
N THR A 188 -9.56 -1.56 -12.73
CA THR A 188 -8.36 -2.40 -12.78
C THR A 188 -7.89 -2.44 -14.23
N LEU A 189 -6.69 -1.91 -14.47
CA LEU A 189 -6.24 -1.54 -15.82
C LEU A 189 -4.98 -2.31 -16.21
N VAL A 190 -4.80 -2.53 -17.52
CA VAL A 190 -3.53 -3.01 -18.07
C VAL A 190 -2.96 -1.97 -19.03
N TYR A 191 -1.77 -1.47 -18.72
CA TYR A 191 -0.98 -0.61 -19.59
C TYR A 191 0.00 -1.45 -20.40
N ALA A 192 0.27 -1.05 -21.65
CA ALA A 192 1.22 -1.74 -22.51
C ALA A 192 2.16 -0.75 -23.19
N SER A 193 3.47 -1.00 -23.11
CA SER A 193 4.53 -0.31 -23.86
C SER A 193 5.20 -1.32 -24.78
N CYS A 194 5.07 -1.11 -26.09
CA CYS A 194 5.69 -1.99 -27.09
C CYS A 194 7.16 -1.59 -27.31
N ASP A 195 7.98 -2.55 -27.70
CA ASP A 195 9.33 -2.27 -28.21
C ASP A 195 9.27 -1.66 -29.62
N GLU A 196 10.41 -1.24 -30.15
CA GLU A 196 10.50 -0.65 -31.49
C GLU A 196 10.06 -1.61 -32.60
N SER A 197 10.24 -2.92 -32.39
CA SER A 197 9.84 -3.96 -33.35
C SER A 197 8.33 -4.22 -33.37
N GLY A 198 7.60 -3.78 -32.34
CA GLY A 198 6.19 -4.08 -32.11
C GLY A 198 5.90 -5.55 -31.79
N SER A 199 6.93 -6.41 -31.74
CA SER A 199 6.79 -7.85 -31.50
C SER A 199 6.89 -8.20 -30.02
N ALA A 200 7.41 -7.30 -29.19
CA ALA A 200 7.46 -7.45 -27.74
C ALA A 200 6.77 -6.27 -27.03
N ALA A 201 6.21 -6.52 -25.86
CA ALA A 201 5.66 -5.47 -25.01
C ALA A 201 5.94 -5.72 -23.52
N ARG A 202 6.17 -4.64 -22.78
CA ARG A 202 6.02 -4.64 -21.33
C ARG A 202 4.58 -4.25 -21.00
N ILE A 203 3.88 -5.08 -20.24
CA ILE A 203 2.56 -4.78 -19.70
C ILE A 203 2.60 -4.62 -18.19
N VAL A 204 1.75 -3.74 -17.68
CA VAL A 204 1.61 -3.44 -16.25
C VAL A 204 0.15 -3.54 -15.87
N LEU A 205 -0.20 -4.48 -14.99
CA LEU A 205 -1.49 -4.52 -14.31
C LEU A 205 -1.48 -3.49 -13.19
N ARG A 206 -2.36 -2.49 -13.24
CA ARG A 206 -2.47 -1.45 -12.22
C ARG A 206 -3.81 -1.56 -11.52
N GLY A 207 -3.76 -1.64 -10.19
CA GLY A 207 -4.92 -1.67 -9.32
C GLY A 207 -5.48 -0.29 -9.01
N GLY A 208 -6.81 -0.19 -9.00
CA GLY A 208 -7.54 1.01 -8.55
C GLY A 208 -8.09 0.89 -7.13
N GLY A 209 -7.76 -0.17 -6.39
CA GLY A 209 -8.33 -0.42 -5.05
C GLY A 209 -9.37 -1.53 -4.97
N ASP A 210 -9.63 -2.25 -6.07
CA ASP A 210 -10.58 -3.36 -6.05
C ASP A 210 -9.98 -4.55 -5.30
N MET A 211 -10.46 -4.78 -4.08
CA MET A 211 -10.06 -5.93 -3.27
C MET A 211 -10.92 -7.17 -3.55
N LEU A 212 -11.94 -7.06 -4.40
CA LEU A 212 -12.94 -8.10 -4.65
C LEU A 212 -12.76 -8.73 -6.03
N LEU A 213 -11.57 -8.61 -6.63
CA LEU A 213 -11.29 -9.22 -7.93
C LEU A 213 -11.47 -10.73 -7.85
N GLY A 214 -12.07 -11.29 -8.90
CA GLY A 214 -12.17 -12.74 -9.08
C GLY A 214 -10.97 -13.27 -9.87
N ALA A 215 -10.48 -14.46 -9.52
CA ALA A 215 -9.45 -15.14 -10.31
C ALA A 215 -9.97 -15.54 -11.72
N GLY A 216 -11.26 -15.88 -11.83
CA GLY A 216 -11.90 -16.34 -13.06
C GLY A 216 -12.50 -15.23 -13.93
N GLN A 217 -13.57 -15.57 -14.64
CA GLN A 217 -14.34 -14.63 -15.46
C GLN A 217 -15.10 -13.61 -14.61
N SER A 218 -15.37 -12.45 -15.21
CA SER A 218 -16.19 -11.40 -14.59
C SER A 218 -17.63 -11.86 -14.47
N ASP A 219 -18.22 -11.70 -13.28
CA ASP A 219 -19.63 -11.99 -13.04
C ASP A 219 -20.39 -10.74 -12.57
N PRO A 220 -21.16 -10.06 -13.44
CA PRO A 220 -21.86 -8.82 -13.08
C PRO A 220 -22.95 -9.00 -12.00
N ASN A 221 -23.33 -10.25 -11.68
CA ASN A 221 -24.35 -10.57 -10.68
C ASN A 221 -23.80 -10.83 -9.28
N HIS A 222 -22.47 -10.97 -9.14
CA HIS A 222 -21.81 -11.13 -7.85
C HIS A 222 -21.06 -9.85 -7.44
N VAL A 223 -20.83 -9.70 -6.14
CA VAL A 223 -20.00 -8.62 -5.57
C VAL A 223 -18.53 -9.03 -5.65
N ASN A 224 -18.16 -10.13 -4.99
CA ASN A 224 -16.85 -10.76 -5.17
C ASN A 224 -16.81 -11.41 -6.56
N GLY A 225 -15.76 -11.13 -7.33
CA GLY A 225 -15.64 -11.61 -8.71
C GLY A 225 -16.40 -10.81 -9.75
N ARG A 226 -16.98 -9.65 -9.38
CA ARG A 226 -17.64 -8.77 -10.35
C ARG A 226 -16.74 -8.42 -11.52
N ALA A 227 -15.49 -8.06 -11.22
CA ALA A 227 -14.40 -7.95 -12.16
C ALA A 227 -13.50 -9.18 -12.04
N GLY A 228 -13.35 -9.92 -13.14
CA GLY A 228 -12.55 -11.13 -13.20
C GLY A 228 -11.23 -10.94 -13.93
N LEU A 229 -10.14 -11.42 -13.34
CA LEU A 229 -8.79 -11.36 -13.89
C LEU A 229 -8.65 -12.17 -15.18
N GLU A 230 -9.35 -13.30 -15.32
CA GLU A 230 -9.35 -14.09 -16.56
C GLU A 230 -9.96 -13.30 -17.72
N THR A 231 -11.05 -12.57 -17.46
CA THR A 231 -11.65 -11.67 -18.47
C THR A 231 -10.68 -10.57 -18.88
N LEU A 232 -10.00 -9.94 -17.92
CA LEU A 232 -9.03 -8.88 -18.19
C LEU A 232 -7.82 -9.42 -18.98
N ALA A 233 -7.32 -10.60 -18.62
CA ALA A 233 -6.24 -11.29 -19.33
C ALA A 233 -6.62 -11.60 -20.77
N ASN A 234 -7.82 -12.16 -21.01
CA ASN A 234 -8.31 -12.48 -22.35
C ASN A 234 -8.45 -11.22 -23.23
N LYS A 235 -9.01 -10.14 -22.67
CA LYS A 235 -9.11 -8.84 -23.37
C LYS A 235 -7.73 -8.27 -23.71
N THR A 236 -6.80 -8.34 -22.76
CA THR A 236 -5.41 -7.88 -22.94
C THR A 236 -4.71 -8.68 -24.03
N ALA A 237 -4.76 -10.01 -23.97
CA ALA A 237 -4.15 -10.89 -24.96
C ALA A 237 -4.72 -10.65 -26.36
N ALA A 238 -6.03 -10.47 -26.49
CA ALA A 238 -6.66 -10.14 -27.77
C ALA A 238 -6.19 -8.79 -28.33
N ALA A 239 -6.04 -7.77 -27.47
CA ALA A 239 -5.55 -6.46 -27.87
C ALA A 239 -4.07 -6.50 -28.30
N LEU A 240 -3.22 -7.25 -27.60
CA LEU A 240 -1.81 -7.43 -27.92
C LEU A 240 -1.61 -8.20 -29.23
N LYS A 241 -2.36 -9.29 -29.45
CA LYS A 241 -2.33 -10.08 -30.70
C LYS A 241 -2.69 -9.22 -31.91
N LYS A 242 -3.70 -8.34 -31.80
CA LYS A 242 -4.06 -7.39 -32.86
C LYS A 242 -2.95 -6.41 -33.21
N ARG A 243 -2.01 -6.17 -32.29
CA ARG A 243 -0.83 -5.31 -32.49
C ARG A 243 0.42 -6.07 -32.96
N GLY A 244 0.32 -7.39 -33.17
CA GLY A 244 1.46 -8.21 -33.56
C GLY A 244 2.42 -8.57 -32.42
N VAL A 245 2.09 -8.20 -31.18
CA VAL A 245 2.90 -8.54 -30.00
C VAL A 245 2.81 -10.04 -29.74
N LYS A 246 3.98 -10.69 -29.63
CA LYS A 246 4.14 -12.12 -29.38
C LYS A 246 4.81 -12.41 -28.05
N ILE A 247 5.63 -11.49 -27.57
CA ILE A 247 6.42 -11.63 -26.34
C ILE A 247 5.96 -10.57 -25.35
N VAL A 248 5.70 -10.96 -24.12
CA VAL A 248 5.20 -10.04 -23.09
C VAL A 248 6.04 -10.17 -21.83
N GLN A 249 6.52 -9.04 -21.33
CA GLN A 249 7.00 -8.92 -19.95
C GLN A 249 5.85 -8.39 -19.08
N PHE A 250 5.55 -9.07 -17.99
CA PHE A 250 4.46 -8.72 -17.09
C PHE A 250 4.99 -8.07 -15.81
N ALA A 251 4.29 -7.07 -15.30
CA ALA A 251 4.51 -6.48 -13.99
C ALA A 251 3.18 -6.07 -13.35
N VAL A 252 3.18 -5.90 -12.04
CA VAL A 252 2.05 -5.38 -11.27
C VAL A 252 2.46 -4.04 -10.65
N ASP A 253 1.61 -3.04 -10.81
CA ASP A 253 1.69 -1.75 -10.12
C ASP A 253 0.58 -1.70 -9.08
N ASP A 254 0.99 -1.98 -7.84
CA ASP A 254 0.16 -1.91 -6.65
C ASP A 254 0.54 -0.69 -5.78
N SER A 255 1.08 0.36 -6.38
CA SER A 255 1.64 1.50 -5.63
C SER A 255 0.60 2.52 -5.14
N LEU A 256 -0.68 2.39 -5.52
CA LEU A 256 -1.73 3.40 -5.26
C LEU A 256 -1.88 3.71 -3.76
N PHE A 257 -1.82 2.70 -2.89
CA PHE A 257 -1.94 2.87 -1.44
C PHE A 257 -0.58 3.09 -0.73
N GLY A 258 0.50 3.23 -1.50
CA GLY A 258 1.84 3.47 -0.97
C GLY A 258 2.50 2.21 -0.38
N ALA A 259 3.59 2.43 0.35
CA ALA A 259 4.42 1.35 0.89
C ALA A 259 3.96 0.86 2.27
N LYS A 260 3.19 1.65 3.03
CA LYS A 260 2.68 1.26 4.36
C LYS A 260 1.47 0.35 4.17
N ARG A 261 1.63 -0.94 4.44
CA ARG A 261 0.60 -1.98 4.24
C ARG A 261 -0.15 -2.38 5.51
N TYR A 262 0.49 -2.16 6.65
CA TYR A 262 0.01 -2.56 7.98
C TYR A 262 -0.02 -1.33 8.91
N PRO A 263 -1.06 -1.19 9.76
CA PRO A 263 -1.03 -0.32 10.91
C PRO A 263 0.03 -0.79 11.91
N GLU A 264 0.63 0.15 12.65
CA GLU A 264 1.73 -0.16 13.57
C GLU A 264 1.32 -1.11 14.71
N LEU A 265 0.10 -0.97 15.21
CA LEU A 265 -0.41 -1.72 16.35
C LEU A 265 -1.35 -2.87 15.95
N ILE A 266 -1.34 -3.30 14.68
CA ILE A 266 -2.29 -4.33 14.23
C ILE A 266 -2.07 -5.66 14.96
N ASN A 267 -0.81 -6.01 15.23
CA ASN A 267 -0.47 -7.25 15.93
C ASN A 267 -1.03 -7.29 17.36
N GLU A 268 -1.21 -6.15 18.03
CA GLU A 268 -1.82 -6.12 19.38
C GLU A 268 -3.30 -6.51 19.36
N ASN A 269 -3.96 -6.43 18.19
CA ASN A 269 -5.38 -6.75 18.01
C ASN A 269 -5.63 -7.98 17.13
N ASP A 270 -4.60 -8.52 16.48
CA ASP A 270 -4.67 -9.61 15.51
C ASP A 270 -3.35 -10.39 15.50
N GLU A 271 -2.94 -10.91 16.67
CA GLU A 271 -1.68 -11.64 16.83
C GLU A 271 -1.55 -12.84 15.87
N GLU A 272 -2.66 -13.49 15.55
CA GLU A 272 -2.72 -14.64 14.65
C GLU A 272 -2.86 -14.24 13.16
N GLY A 273 -3.05 -12.95 12.86
CA GLY A 273 -3.15 -12.45 11.48
C GLY A 273 -4.40 -12.87 10.72
N ARG A 274 -5.50 -13.15 11.44
CA ARG A 274 -6.78 -13.66 10.88
C ARG A 274 -7.66 -12.55 10.34
N PHE A 275 -7.65 -11.38 10.96
CA PHE A 275 -8.63 -10.33 10.70
C PHE A 275 -8.12 -9.21 9.81
N TYR A 276 -6.81 -9.18 9.53
CA TYR A 276 -6.19 -8.15 8.72
C TYR A 276 -5.48 -8.72 7.48
N ALA A 277 -5.81 -8.16 6.32
CA ALA A 277 -5.03 -8.32 5.11
C ALA A 277 -4.20 -7.06 4.86
N PRO A 278 -2.93 -7.18 4.41
CA PRO A 278 -2.18 -6.02 3.97
C PRO A 278 -2.99 -5.20 2.97
N THR A 279 -3.09 -3.89 3.21
CA THR A 279 -3.82 -2.98 2.33
C THR A 279 -3.22 -3.05 0.92
N SER A 280 -4.05 -3.35 -0.07
CA SER A 280 -3.61 -3.55 -1.45
C SER A 280 -4.57 -2.89 -2.41
N SER A 281 -4.01 -2.25 -3.44
CA SER A 281 -4.79 -1.73 -4.57
C SER A 281 -5.14 -2.79 -5.61
N VAL A 282 -4.53 -3.98 -5.50
CA VAL A 282 -4.87 -5.20 -6.25
C VAL A 282 -5.02 -6.36 -5.26
N ALA A 283 -6.24 -6.85 -5.04
CA ALA A 283 -6.44 -8.06 -4.25
C ALA A 283 -7.53 -8.95 -4.85
N VAL A 284 -7.34 -10.26 -4.68
CA VAL A 284 -8.30 -11.30 -5.10
C VAL A 284 -9.06 -11.76 -3.88
N ASP A 285 -10.39 -11.73 -3.96
CA ASP A 285 -11.30 -12.20 -2.92
C ASP A 285 -10.95 -11.71 -1.51
N GLU A 286 -10.93 -10.39 -1.31
CA GLU A 286 -10.58 -9.71 -0.05
C GLU A 286 -9.15 -10.01 0.45
N GLY A 287 -8.31 -10.58 -0.41
CA GLY A 287 -7.01 -11.10 -0.01
C GLY A 287 -7.12 -12.38 0.81
N ARG A 288 -8.21 -13.15 0.71
CA ARG A 288 -8.35 -14.52 1.23
C ARG A 288 -7.61 -15.54 0.38
N ASN A 289 -7.53 -15.30 -0.93
CA ASN A 289 -6.85 -16.19 -1.85
C ASN A 289 -5.32 -15.97 -1.80
N ARG A 290 -4.73 -16.29 -0.64
CA ARG A 290 -3.29 -16.18 -0.31
C ARG A 290 -2.62 -17.53 -0.51
N ASP A 291 -2.44 -18.00 -1.75
CA ASP A 291 -1.82 -19.32 -2.04
C ASP A 291 -2.14 -20.39 -0.97
N PHE A 292 -3.41 -20.76 -0.92
CA PHE A 292 -3.98 -21.61 0.13
C PHE A 292 -3.26 -22.96 0.29
N ALA A 293 -2.58 -23.42 -0.77
CA ALA A 293 -1.76 -24.63 -0.72
C ALA A 293 -0.55 -24.48 0.23
N ALA A 294 0.06 -23.30 0.30
CA ALA A 294 1.10 -23.00 1.28
C ALA A 294 0.51 -22.86 2.69
N TRP A 295 -0.62 -22.17 2.84
CA TRP A 295 -1.31 -21.94 4.12
C TRP A 295 -1.74 -23.25 4.81
N VAL A 296 -2.40 -24.15 4.07
CA VAL A 296 -2.77 -25.49 4.56
C VAL A 296 -1.52 -26.36 4.80
N SER A 297 -0.45 -26.20 4.01
CA SER A 297 0.81 -26.93 4.24
C SER A 297 1.50 -26.55 5.56
N TYR A 298 1.16 -25.39 6.13
CA TYR A 298 1.61 -24.95 7.46
C TYR A 298 0.68 -25.38 8.61
N GLY A 299 -0.41 -26.09 8.32
CA GLY A 299 -1.30 -26.68 9.33
C GLY A 299 -2.46 -25.81 9.81
N ASN A 300 -2.76 -24.71 9.11
CA ASN A 300 -3.91 -23.85 9.40
C ASN A 300 -5.17 -24.39 8.72
N ASP A 301 -6.35 -24.19 9.33
CA ASP A 301 -7.63 -24.65 8.79
C ASP A 301 -8.05 -23.82 7.56
N ALA A 302 -8.89 -24.41 6.73
CA ALA A 302 -9.44 -23.79 5.53
C ALA A 302 -10.45 -22.66 5.83
N ASP A 303 -10.97 -22.65 7.05
CA ASP A 303 -11.87 -21.62 7.56
C ASP A 303 -11.13 -20.50 8.32
N ASP A 304 -9.78 -20.57 8.42
CA ASP A 304 -8.89 -19.57 9.03
C ASP A 304 -8.18 -18.66 8.00
#